data_AF-A0A1C0VVT2-F1
#
_entry.id   AF-A0A1C0VVT2-F1
#
_cell.length_a   1.000
_cell.length_b   1.000
_cell.length_c   1.000
_cell.angle_alpha   90.00
_cell.angle_beta   90.00
_cell.angle_gamma   90.00
#
_symmetry.space_group_name_H-M   'P 1'
#
loop_
_entity.id
_entity.type
_entity.pdbx_description
1 polymer ?
#
loop_
_entity_poly.entity_id
_entity_poly.type
_entity_poly.pdbx_seq_one_letter_code
_entity_poly.pdbx_strand_id
1 'polypeptide(L)'
;MIFSLVLKSCNIILAIRLFAMMNNKQQDMVNLLQEIYDSEGDYFGIDHFSRFLNELKKYDFGEMLACQAKYPLRYVLDFILSTESLWIKMSDIEWLKVMSLLNPRPKPFSIEIFDAGYVDIHFLCKYMGVNAIEMFLQQEVFSNEDKKKLLQYSRKVAGFLFINELELENLDGSYFVHKDELEKARSTLISTGTIKLLNYTEDEFREYIERELKIVSMLEE
;
A
#
# COMPACT_ATOMS: atom_id res chain seq x y z
N MET A 1 -20.05 -27.75 -1.48
CA MET A 1 -20.23 -26.94 -2.71
C MET A 1 -21.09 -25.67 -2.52
N ILE A 2 -21.85 -25.53 -1.43
CA ILE A 2 -22.71 -24.34 -1.17
C ILE A 2 -21.95 -23.19 -0.48
N PHE A 3 -20.89 -23.48 0.27
CA PHE A 3 -20.06 -22.46 0.94
C PHE A 3 -19.19 -21.59 0.00
N SER A 4 -18.92 -22.07 -1.23
CA SER A 4 -18.15 -21.32 -2.23
C SER A 4 -18.97 -20.22 -2.91
N LEU A 5 -20.30 -20.28 -2.89
CA LEU A 5 -21.15 -19.25 -3.49
C LEU A 5 -21.38 -18.06 -2.55
N VAL A 6 -21.41 -18.29 -1.24
CA VAL A 6 -21.69 -17.25 -0.23
C VAL A 6 -20.51 -16.30 -0.03
N LEU A 7 -19.26 -16.79 -0.17
CA LEU A 7 -18.06 -15.95 -0.09
C LEU A 7 -17.86 -15.06 -1.33
N LYS A 8 -18.32 -15.48 -2.52
CA LYS A 8 -18.35 -14.61 -3.70
C LYS A 8 -19.41 -13.51 -3.58
N SER A 9 -20.54 -13.78 -2.90
CA SER A 9 -21.62 -12.79 -2.78
C SER A 9 -21.30 -11.66 -1.79
N CYS A 10 -20.54 -11.88 -0.72
CA CYS A 10 -20.16 -10.78 0.19
C CYS A 10 -19.17 -9.77 -0.43
N ASN A 11 -18.19 -10.23 -1.22
CA ASN A 11 -17.28 -9.33 -1.95
C ASN A 11 -17.99 -8.62 -3.10
N ILE A 12 -18.97 -9.28 -3.74
CA ILE A 12 -19.82 -8.67 -4.76
C ILE A 12 -20.79 -7.66 -4.14
N ILE A 13 -21.30 -7.85 -2.92
CA ILE A 13 -22.19 -6.88 -2.26
C ILE A 13 -21.41 -5.63 -1.79
N LEU A 14 -20.15 -5.76 -1.38
CA LEU A 14 -19.29 -4.60 -1.09
C LEU A 14 -18.91 -3.86 -2.38
N ALA A 15 -18.58 -4.58 -3.45
CA ALA A 15 -18.34 -4.01 -4.78
C ALA A 15 -19.62 -3.36 -5.36
N ILE A 16 -20.79 -3.96 -5.20
CA ILE A 16 -22.09 -3.41 -5.66
C ILE A 16 -22.50 -2.18 -4.83
N ARG A 17 -22.18 -2.12 -3.54
CA ARG A 17 -22.43 -0.90 -2.73
C ARG A 17 -21.47 0.24 -3.06
N LEU A 18 -20.23 -0.05 -3.47
CA LEU A 18 -19.30 0.92 -4.05
C LEU A 18 -19.77 1.38 -5.45
N PHE A 19 -20.26 0.47 -6.29
CA PHE A 19 -20.77 0.81 -7.63
C PHE A 19 -22.11 1.58 -7.63
N ALA A 20 -22.93 1.47 -6.58
CA ALA A 20 -24.26 2.07 -6.54
C ALA A 20 -24.30 3.59 -6.25
N MET A 21 -23.15 4.23 -5.96
CA MET A 21 -23.05 5.69 -5.77
C MET A 21 -21.70 6.25 -6.23
N MET A 22 -21.09 5.69 -7.28
CA MET A 22 -19.95 6.34 -7.91
C MET A 22 -20.41 7.62 -8.61
N ASN A 23 -19.89 8.77 -8.18
CA ASN A 23 -20.08 10.00 -8.94
C ASN A 23 -19.27 9.93 -10.25
N ASN A 24 -19.61 10.78 -11.23
CA ASN A 24 -18.93 10.76 -12.54
C ASN A 24 -17.41 10.87 -12.40
N LYS A 25 -16.91 11.66 -11.43
CA LYS A 25 -15.48 11.81 -11.17
C LYS A 25 -14.81 10.49 -10.75
N GLN A 26 -15.46 9.70 -9.90
CA GLN A 26 -14.95 8.39 -9.48
C GLN A 26 -14.96 7.38 -10.64
N GLN A 27 -15.99 7.41 -11.48
CA GLN A 27 -16.03 6.55 -12.67
C GLN A 27 -14.93 6.92 -13.67
N ASP A 28 -14.70 8.21 -13.89
CA ASP A 28 -13.61 8.70 -14.75
C ASP A 28 -12.25 8.25 -14.23
N MET A 29 -12.02 8.35 -12.91
CA MET A 29 -10.78 7.85 -12.27
C MET A 29 -10.60 6.36 -12.49
N VAL A 30 -11.64 5.54 -12.26
CA VAL A 30 -11.57 4.08 -12.43
C VAL A 30 -11.29 3.72 -13.89
N ASN A 31 -11.91 4.42 -14.84
CA ASN A 31 -11.66 4.20 -16.27
C ASN A 31 -10.21 4.54 -16.63
N LEU A 32 -9.70 5.69 -16.16
CA LEU A 32 -8.30 6.08 -16.37
C LEU A 32 -7.33 5.06 -15.79
N LEU A 33 -7.53 4.62 -14.54
CA LEU A 33 -6.67 3.62 -13.90
C LEU A 33 -6.73 2.25 -14.61
N GLN A 34 -7.87 1.90 -15.20
CA GLN A 34 -8.00 0.70 -16.02
C GLN A 34 -7.25 0.85 -17.35
N GLU A 35 -7.36 2.00 -18.01
CA GLU A 35 -6.61 2.30 -19.24
C GLU A 35 -5.09 2.25 -19.02
N ILE A 36 -4.60 2.82 -17.92
CA ILE A 36 -3.17 2.79 -17.57
C ILE A 36 -2.68 1.35 -17.38
N TYR A 37 -3.47 0.51 -16.73
CA TYR A 37 -3.16 -0.91 -16.53
C TYR A 37 -3.21 -1.68 -17.85
N ASP A 38 -4.26 -1.51 -18.65
CA ASP A 38 -4.44 -2.22 -19.92
C ASP A 38 -3.43 -1.81 -21.00
N SER A 39 -2.82 -0.62 -20.85
CA SER A 39 -1.76 -0.12 -21.74
C SER A 39 -0.34 -0.44 -21.27
N GLU A 40 -0.18 -1.13 -20.14
CA GLU A 40 1.12 -1.63 -19.68
C GLU A 40 1.66 -2.65 -20.71
N GLY A 41 2.83 -2.37 -21.29
CA GLY A 41 3.34 -3.11 -22.44
C GLY A 41 4.69 -2.61 -22.93
N ASP A 42 4.72 -1.81 -24.00
CA ASP A 42 5.96 -1.38 -24.68
C ASP A 42 6.83 -0.40 -23.85
N TYR A 43 6.28 0.16 -22.78
CA TYR A 43 6.94 1.11 -21.88
C TYR A 43 6.68 0.70 -20.43
N PHE A 44 7.65 0.94 -19.54
CA PHE A 44 7.58 0.61 -18.11
C PHE A 44 8.07 1.79 -17.28
N GLY A 45 7.73 1.80 -15.99
CA GLY A 45 8.22 2.81 -15.05
C GLY A 45 7.78 4.24 -15.41
N ILE A 46 8.62 5.22 -15.10
CA ILE A 46 8.34 6.65 -15.31
C ILE A 46 7.88 6.94 -16.76
N ASP A 47 8.47 6.31 -17.77
CA ASP A 47 8.13 6.53 -19.18
C ASP A 47 6.69 6.15 -19.53
N HIS A 48 6.15 5.12 -18.86
CA HIS A 48 4.75 4.71 -19.00
C HIS A 48 3.81 5.68 -18.28
N PHE A 49 4.01 5.87 -16.97
CA PHE A 49 3.06 6.58 -16.12
C PHE A 49 3.08 8.10 -16.33
N SER A 50 4.20 8.68 -16.77
CA SER A 50 4.33 10.13 -16.99
C SER A 50 3.35 10.67 -18.03
N ARG A 51 2.91 9.83 -18.99
CA ARG A 51 1.91 10.16 -20.01
C ARG A 51 0.54 10.50 -19.43
N PHE A 52 0.22 9.93 -18.27
CA PHE A 52 -1.08 10.07 -17.62
C PHE A 52 -1.04 11.06 -16.44
N LEU A 53 0.14 11.59 -16.10
CA LEU A 53 0.37 12.31 -14.86
C LEU A 53 -0.52 13.56 -14.69
N ASN A 54 -0.78 14.28 -15.78
CA ASN A 54 -1.66 15.45 -15.74
C ASN A 54 -3.12 15.09 -15.45
N GLU A 55 -3.57 13.93 -15.91
CA GLU A 55 -4.92 13.42 -15.63
C GLU A 55 -5.00 12.88 -14.20
N LEU A 56 -3.99 12.13 -13.76
CA LEU A 56 -3.89 11.59 -12.40
C LEU A 56 -3.92 12.68 -11.32
N LYS A 57 -3.30 13.84 -11.56
CA LYS A 57 -3.30 14.99 -10.64
C LYS A 57 -4.68 15.55 -10.28
N LYS A 58 -5.74 15.15 -10.98
CA LYS A 58 -7.13 15.57 -10.70
C LYS A 58 -7.77 14.78 -9.55
N TYR A 59 -7.16 13.67 -9.15
CA TYR A 59 -7.72 12.70 -8.21
C TYR A 59 -6.90 12.63 -6.92
N ASP A 60 -7.54 12.15 -5.85
CA ASP A 60 -6.87 11.90 -4.58
C ASP A 60 -5.99 10.64 -4.68
N PHE A 61 -4.76 10.73 -4.19
CA PHE A 61 -3.81 9.63 -4.30
C PHE A 61 -4.25 8.38 -3.52
N GLY A 62 -4.84 8.57 -2.34
CA GLY A 62 -5.37 7.46 -1.53
C GLY A 62 -6.55 6.77 -2.21
N GLU A 63 -7.47 7.52 -2.81
CA GLU A 63 -8.57 6.97 -3.60
C GLU A 63 -8.05 6.16 -4.81
N MET A 64 -7.03 6.67 -5.50
CA MET A 64 -6.40 5.95 -6.61
C MET A 64 -5.80 4.62 -6.15
N LEU A 65 -5.07 4.60 -5.03
CA LEU A 65 -4.50 3.35 -4.50
C LEU A 65 -5.58 2.36 -4.06
N ALA A 66 -6.66 2.84 -3.43
CA ALA A 66 -7.78 1.98 -3.04
C ALA A 66 -8.46 1.32 -4.26
N CYS A 67 -8.61 2.06 -5.37
CA CYS A 67 -9.14 1.49 -6.61
C CYS A 67 -8.16 0.51 -7.28
N GLN A 68 -6.85 0.74 -7.16
CA GLN A 68 -5.81 -0.13 -7.72
C GLN A 68 -5.52 -1.37 -6.86
N ALA A 69 -6.04 -1.47 -5.64
CA ALA A 69 -5.85 -2.63 -4.76
C ALA A 69 -6.33 -3.97 -5.35
N LYS A 70 -7.13 -3.94 -6.43
CA LYS A 70 -7.54 -5.13 -7.20
C LYS A 70 -6.46 -5.67 -8.15
N TYR A 71 -5.40 -4.91 -8.41
CA TYR A 71 -4.30 -5.27 -9.31
C TYR A 71 -3.15 -5.95 -8.55
N PRO A 72 -2.20 -6.60 -9.27
CA PRO A 72 -1.02 -7.19 -8.62
C PRO A 72 -0.21 -6.15 -7.84
N LEU A 73 0.26 -6.51 -6.64
CA LEU A 73 1.06 -5.61 -5.78
C LEU A 73 2.24 -4.97 -6.51
N ARG A 74 2.96 -5.75 -7.35
CA ARG A 74 4.10 -5.25 -8.11
C ARG A 74 3.72 -4.07 -9.00
N TYR A 75 2.64 -4.20 -9.77
CA TYR A 75 2.15 -3.12 -10.64
C TYR A 75 1.83 -1.86 -9.82
N VAL A 76 1.16 -2.01 -8.69
CA VAL A 76 0.78 -0.84 -7.87
C VAL A 76 2.00 -0.20 -7.22
N LEU A 77 3.03 -0.96 -6.84
CA LEU A 77 4.30 -0.40 -6.39
C LEU A 77 5.02 0.36 -7.52
N ASP A 78 5.05 -0.20 -8.72
CA ASP A 78 5.65 0.44 -9.89
C ASP A 78 4.92 1.75 -10.23
N PHE A 79 3.58 1.78 -10.12
CA PHE A 79 2.77 3.00 -10.22
C PHE A 79 3.20 4.05 -9.19
N ILE A 80 3.30 3.69 -7.91
CA ILE A 80 3.71 4.63 -6.85
C ILE A 80 5.11 5.17 -7.16
N LEU A 81 6.07 4.30 -7.42
CA LEU A 81 7.47 4.66 -7.67
C LEU A 81 7.68 5.51 -8.92
N SER A 82 6.74 5.46 -9.87
CA SER A 82 6.80 6.22 -11.13
C SER A 82 5.98 7.51 -11.12
N THR A 83 5.28 7.79 -10.02
CA THR A 83 4.37 8.94 -9.90
C THR A 83 4.68 9.78 -8.66
N GLU A 84 5.96 9.97 -8.36
CA GLU A 84 6.43 10.63 -7.15
C GLU A 84 5.81 12.02 -6.94
N SER A 85 5.57 12.77 -8.02
CA SER A 85 4.92 14.08 -7.91
C SER A 85 3.50 14.05 -7.30
N LEU A 86 2.84 12.89 -7.21
CA LEU A 86 1.54 12.71 -6.57
C LEU A 86 1.63 12.57 -5.05
N TRP A 87 2.75 12.07 -4.51
CA TRP A 87 2.85 11.69 -3.09
C TRP A 87 4.09 12.20 -2.35
N ILE A 88 5.11 12.72 -3.04
CA ILE A 88 6.41 13.09 -2.44
C ILE A 88 6.30 14.12 -1.31
N LYS A 89 5.21 14.90 -1.28
CA LYS A 89 4.92 15.92 -0.25
C LYS A 89 3.90 15.48 0.80
N MET A 90 3.41 14.24 0.72
CA MET A 90 2.43 13.74 1.67
C MET A 90 3.02 13.64 3.07
N SER A 91 2.26 14.16 4.03
CA SER A 91 2.49 14.04 5.47
C SER A 91 2.15 12.65 6.01
N ASP A 92 2.56 12.39 7.25
CA ASP A 92 2.14 11.22 8.03
C ASP A 92 0.61 11.11 8.12
N ILE A 93 -0.10 12.22 8.36
CA ILE A 93 -1.57 12.26 8.40
C ILE A 93 -2.18 11.85 7.06
N GLU A 94 -1.60 12.28 5.94
CA GLU A 94 -2.08 11.88 4.61
C GLU A 94 -1.84 10.40 4.34
N TRP A 95 -0.70 9.85 4.73
CA TRP A 95 -0.46 8.40 4.66
C TRP A 95 -1.40 7.60 5.58
N LEU A 96 -1.75 8.10 6.77
CA LEU A 96 -2.78 7.47 7.61
C LEU A 96 -4.14 7.43 6.93
N LYS A 97 -4.50 8.46 6.17
CA LYS A 97 -5.74 8.46 5.37
C LYS A 97 -5.69 7.38 4.29
N VAL A 98 -4.56 7.23 3.59
CA VAL A 98 -4.36 6.13 2.63
C VAL A 98 -4.52 4.76 3.30
N MET A 99 -3.84 4.54 4.43
CA MET A 99 -3.97 3.30 5.22
C MET A 99 -5.42 3.01 5.61
N SER A 100 -6.21 4.06 5.90
CA SER A 100 -7.62 3.95 6.25
C SER A 100 -8.50 3.60 5.04
N LEU A 101 -8.23 4.19 3.87
CA LEU A 101 -8.96 3.90 2.64
C LEU A 101 -8.75 2.46 2.14
N LEU A 102 -7.61 1.86 2.45
CA LEU A 102 -7.30 0.45 2.12
C LEU A 102 -7.93 -0.55 3.10
N ASN A 103 -8.65 -0.10 4.13
CA ASN A 103 -9.41 -0.97 5.03
C ASN A 103 -10.89 -1.10 4.59
N PRO A 104 -11.51 -2.30 4.71
CA PRO A 104 -10.94 -3.52 5.26
C PRO A 104 -9.94 -4.18 4.32
N ARG A 105 -8.77 -4.55 4.86
CA ARG A 105 -7.73 -5.23 4.09
C ARG A 105 -8.10 -6.67 3.73
N PRO A 106 -7.55 -7.21 2.63
CA PRO A 106 -7.67 -8.61 2.25
C PRO A 106 -7.26 -9.57 3.37
N LYS A 107 -7.72 -10.82 3.31
CA LYS A 107 -7.35 -11.80 4.34
C LYS A 107 -5.88 -12.22 4.18
N PRO A 108 -5.06 -12.23 5.25
CA PRO A 108 -3.63 -12.52 5.18
C PRO A 108 -3.28 -13.93 4.67
N PHE A 109 -4.24 -14.87 4.74
CA PHE A 109 -4.09 -16.27 4.36
C PHE A 109 -4.74 -16.62 3.01
N SER A 110 -5.04 -15.65 2.15
CA SER A 110 -5.28 -15.97 0.75
C SER A 110 -4.02 -16.61 0.12
N ILE A 111 -4.23 -17.45 -0.90
CA ILE A 111 -3.16 -18.21 -1.57
C ILE A 111 -2.12 -17.26 -2.19
N GLU A 112 -2.55 -16.06 -2.60
CA GLU A 112 -1.69 -15.03 -3.17
C GLU A 112 -0.94 -14.28 -2.05
N ILE A 113 0.39 -14.27 -2.15
CA ILE A 113 1.29 -13.69 -1.14
C ILE A 113 1.34 -12.15 -1.25
N PHE A 114 0.95 -11.61 -2.41
CA PHE A 114 1.22 -10.23 -2.82
C PHE A 114 -0.05 -9.50 -3.23
N ASP A 115 -0.93 -9.27 -2.25
CA ASP A 115 -2.16 -8.51 -2.44
C ASP A 115 -1.89 -7.00 -2.32
N ALA A 116 -2.32 -6.22 -3.32
CA ALA A 116 -2.15 -4.77 -3.33
C ALA A 116 -2.95 -4.04 -2.25
N GLY A 117 -3.86 -4.71 -1.54
CA GLY A 117 -4.49 -4.18 -0.33
C GLY A 117 -3.50 -3.87 0.82
N TYR A 118 -2.24 -4.27 0.72
CA TYR A 118 -1.15 -3.92 1.65
C TYR A 118 -0.04 -3.05 1.01
N VAL A 119 -0.32 -2.43 -0.15
CA VAL A 119 0.71 -1.72 -0.93
C VAL A 119 1.35 -0.55 -0.21
N ASP A 120 0.60 0.17 0.61
CA ASP A 120 1.07 1.25 1.47
C ASP A 120 2.10 0.76 2.49
N ILE A 121 1.85 -0.40 3.11
CA ILE A 121 2.79 -1.02 4.06
C ILE A 121 4.07 -1.44 3.35
N HIS A 122 3.95 -2.07 2.17
CA HIS A 122 5.12 -2.41 1.35
C HIS A 122 5.89 -1.16 0.97
N PHE A 123 5.23 -0.15 0.41
CA PHE A 123 5.89 1.06 -0.04
C PHE A 123 6.63 1.77 1.10
N LEU A 124 5.94 2.00 2.22
CA LEU A 124 6.48 2.75 3.34
C LEU A 124 7.59 1.99 4.08
N CYS A 125 7.44 0.68 4.31
CA CYS A 125 8.50 -0.10 4.96
C CYS A 125 9.71 -0.27 4.04
N LYS A 126 9.46 -0.65 2.78
CA LYS A 126 10.50 -1.12 1.86
C LYS A 126 11.28 0.02 1.23
N TYR A 127 10.58 0.96 0.61
CA TYR A 127 11.21 2.03 -0.18
C TYR A 127 11.44 3.28 0.67
N MET A 128 10.48 3.61 1.53
CA MET A 128 10.63 4.74 2.45
C MET A 128 11.35 4.37 3.74
N GLY A 129 11.66 3.10 4.02
CA GLY A 129 12.46 2.71 5.20
C GLY A 129 11.89 3.16 6.55
N VAL A 130 10.57 3.30 6.66
CA VAL A 130 9.88 3.76 7.88
C VAL A 130 9.01 2.66 8.48
N ASN A 131 8.83 2.69 9.80
CA ASN A 131 8.06 1.67 10.53
C ASN A 131 6.55 1.94 10.41
N ALA A 132 6.01 1.72 9.21
CA ALA A 132 4.59 1.92 8.91
C ALA A 132 3.67 0.96 9.68
N ILE A 133 4.19 -0.20 10.09
CA ILE A 133 3.45 -1.13 10.94
C ILE A 133 3.25 -0.55 12.33
N GLU A 134 4.30 -0.08 13.00
CA GLU A 134 4.16 0.57 14.31
C GLU A 134 3.22 1.77 14.23
N MET A 135 3.37 2.60 13.19
CA MET A 135 2.47 3.71 12.92
C MET A 135 1.01 3.26 12.84
N PHE A 136 0.72 2.19 12.10
CA PHE A 136 -0.62 1.60 11.99
C PHE A 136 -1.12 1.07 13.34
N LEU A 137 -0.30 0.32 14.08
CA LEU A 137 -0.69 -0.28 15.37
C LEU A 137 -1.04 0.77 16.44
N GLN A 138 -0.41 1.94 16.38
CA GLN A 138 -0.65 3.04 17.32
C GLN A 138 -1.97 3.79 17.08
N GLN A 139 -2.59 3.67 15.90
CA GLN A 139 -3.81 4.41 15.63
C GLN A 139 -5.05 3.76 16.25
N GLU A 140 -5.90 4.58 16.83
CA GLU A 140 -7.19 4.16 17.40
C GLU A 140 -8.25 3.86 16.33
N VAL A 141 -8.10 4.44 15.14
CA VAL A 141 -9.05 4.23 14.02
C VAL A 141 -9.05 2.79 13.51
N PHE A 142 -7.98 2.03 13.73
CA PHE A 142 -7.88 0.62 13.33
C PHE A 142 -8.28 -0.29 14.48
N SER A 143 -9.18 -1.23 14.20
CA SER A 143 -9.61 -2.20 15.19
C SER A 143 -8.50 -3.20 15.53
N ASN A 144 -8.63 -3.91 16.66
CA ASN A 144 -7.68 -4.98 17.02
C ASN A 144 -7.63 -6.07 15.94
N GLU A 145 -8.76 -6.39 15.31
CA GLU A 145 -8.81 -7.35 14.20
C GLU A 145 -8.04 -6.85 12.96
N ASP A 146 -8.10 -5.55 12.64
CA ASP A 146 -7.32 -4.98 11.52
C ASP A 146 -5.81 -5.03 11.83
N LYS A 147 -5.43 -4.69 13.07
CA LYS A 147 -4.04 -4.77 13.55
C LYS A 147 -3.53 -6.21 13.51
N LYS A 148 -4.34 -7.17 13.95
CA LYS A 148 -4.04 -8.61 13.92
C LYS A 148 -3.85 -9.11 12.49
N LYS A 149 -4.72 -8.75 11.56
CA LYS A 149 -4.56 -9.10 10.14
C LYS A 149 -3.27 -8.53 9.55
N LEU A 150 -2.96 -7.26 9.85
CA LEU A 150 -1.72 -6.64 9.40
C LEU A 150 -0.49 -7.38 9.94
N LEU A 151 -0.47 -7.72 11.23
CA LEU A 151 0.64 -8.45 11.85
C LEU A 151 0.78 -9.87 11.26
N GLN A 152 -0.33 -10.58 11.06
CA GLN A 152 -0.33 -11.90 10.42
C GLN A 152 0.20 -11.84 8.98
N TYR A 153 -0.20 -10.83 8.22
CA TYR A 153 0.32 -10.57 6.88
C TYR A 153 1.82 -10.27 6.92
N SER A 154 2.22 -9.33 7.77
CA SER A 154 3.62 -8.86 7.88
C SER A 154 4.56 -9.99 8.29
N ARG A 155 4.11 -10.91 9.15
CA ARG A 155 4.86 -12.13 9.48
C ARG A 155 5.15 -12.99 8.25
N LYS A 156 4.15 -13.16 7.37
CA LYS A 156 4.27 -13.97 6.14
C LYS A 156 5.24 -13.32 5.14
N VAL A 157 5.25 -11.99 5.07
CA VAL A 157 6.01 -11.24 4.05
C VAL A 157 7.23 -10.50 4.58
N ALA A 158 7.69 -10.76 5.80
CA ALA A 158 8.74 -9.95 6.45
C ALA A 158 9.99 -9.70 5.57
N GLY A 159 10.53 -10.73 4.92
CA GLY A 159 11.68 -10.59 4.02
C GLY A 159 11.42 -9.78 2.74
N PHE A 160 10.16 -9.53 2.38
CA PHE A 160 9.79 -8.69 1.23
C PHE A 160 9.58 -7.22 1.59
N LEU A 161 9.55 -6.88 2.89
CA LEU A 161 9.38 -5.51 3.38
C LEU A 161 10.69 -4.73 3.48
N PHE A 162 11.81 -5.36 3.10
CA PHE A 162 13.13 -4.74 2.99
C PHE A 162 13.55 -4.68 1.52
N ILE A 163 14.17 -3.57 1.12
CA ILE A 163 14.67 -3.39 -0.24
C ILE A 163 15.91 -4.26 -0.48
N ASN A 164 15.99 -4.91 -1.64
CA ASN A 164 17.18 -5.64 -2.06
C ASN A 164 18.05 -4.82 -3.04
N GLU A 165 19.27 -5.31 -3.33
CA GLU A 165 20.24 -4.60 -4.19
C GLU A 165 19.70 -4.34 -5.60
N LEU A 166 19.03 -5.31 -6.22
CA LEU A 166 18.46 -5.17 -7.57
C LEU A 166 17.34 -4.13 -7.62
N GLU A 167 16.54 -4.04 -6.56
CA GLU A 167 15.50 -3.03 -6.44
C GLU A 167 16.09 -1.64 -6.26
N LEU A 168 17.18 -1.52 -5.50
CA LEU A 168 17.89 -0.26 -5.30
C LEU A 168 18.49 0.28 -6.61
N GLU A 169 18.96 -0.59 -7.50
CA GLU A 169 19.48 -0.22 -8.82
C GLU A 169 18.41 0.43 -9.70
N ASN A 170 17.14 0.06 -9.56
CA ASN A 170 16.04 0.63 -10.33
C ASN A 170 15.58 2.01 -9.81
N LEU A 171 16.07 2.48 -8.66
CA LEU A 171 15.74 3.78 -8.05
C LEU A 171 16.70 4.88 -8.53
N ASP A 172 16.81 5.01 -9.85
CA ASP A 172 17.81 5.82 -10.55
C ASP A 172 17.26 7.13 -11.13
N GLY A 173 15.98 7.44 -10.92
CA GLY A 173 15.30 8.61 -11.48
C GLY A 173 14.95 8.49 -12.98
N SER A 174 15.31 7.38 -13.62
CA SER A 174 15.01 7.10 -15.02
C SER A 174 13.96 6.00 -15.14
N TYR A 175 14.16 4.88 -14.43
CA TYR A 175 13.20 3.79 -14.38
C TYR A 175 12.13 4.06 -13.32
N PHE A 176 12.55 4.34 -12.09
CA PHE A 176 11.70 4.76 -10.97
C PHE A 176 12.26 6.00 -10.27
N VAL A 177 11.49 6.56 -9.34
CA VAL A 177 11.93 7.68 -8.49
C VAL A 177 13.35 7.49 -7.96
N HIS A 178 14.16 8.54 -8.06
CA HIS A 178 15.54 8.50 -7.59
C HIS A 178 15.57 8.32 -6.06
N LYS A 179 16.48 7.47 -5.56
CA LYS A 179 16.65 7.21 -4.12
C LYS A 179 16.79 8.48 -3.27
N ASP A 180 17.46 9.50 -3.77
CA ASP A 180 17.63 10.78 -3.05
C ASP A 180 16.28 11.50 -2.79
N GLU A 181 15.29 11.35 -3.68
CA GLU A 181 13.96 11.91 -3.46
C GLU A 181 13.20 11.12 -2.38
N LEU A 182 13.32 9.79 -2.37
CA LEU A 182 12.80 8.94 -1.29
C LEU A 182 13.42 9.32 0.05
N GLU A 183 14.73 9.57 0.10
CA GLU A 183 15.44 10.01 1.29
C GLU A 183 14.94 11.36 1.83
N LYS A 184 14.70 12.33 0.94
CA LYS A 184 14.14 13.64 1.32
C LYS A 184 12.71 13.51 1.86
N ALA A 185 11.87 12.75 1.17
CA ALA A 185 10.49 12.51 1.60
C ALA A 185 10.46 11.76 2.94
N ARG A 186 11.31 10.73 3.12
CA ARG A 186 11.49 10.03 4.40
C ARG A 186 11.90 10.98 5.52
N SER A 187 12.91 11.81 5.28
CA SER A 187 13.41 12.78 6.25
C SER A 187 12.30 13.74 6.69
N THR A 188 11.42 14.12 5.77
CA THR A 188 10.26 14.96 6.06
C THR A 188 9.24 14.22 6.91
N LEU A 189 8.90 12.98 6.56
CA LEU A 189 7.97 12.13 7.32
C LEU A 189 8.43 11.91 8.76
N ILE A 190 9.69 11.54 8.97
CA ILE A 190 10.21 11.27 10.32
C ILE A 190 10.39 12.54 11.17
N SER A 191 10.44 13.72 10.55
CA SER A 191 10.67 14.98 11.27
C SER A 191 9.56 15.35 12.25
N THR A 192 8.34 14.81 12.05
CA THR A 192 7.21 15.02 12.98
C THR A 192 7.32 14.17 14.24
N GLY A 193 8.13 13.10 14.20
CA GLY A 193 8.27 12.13 15.29
C GLY A 193 7.13 11.10 15.40
N THR A 194 6.07 11.24 14.61
CA THR A 194 4.93 10.29 14.58
C THR A 194 5.34 8.94 13.99
N ILE A 195 6.17 8.97 12.94
CA ILE A 195 6.67 7.80 12.26
C ILE A 195 8.18 7.67 12.48
N LYS A 196 8.62 6.47 12.83
CA LYS A 196 10.03 6.16 13.10
C LYS A 196 10.67 5.48 11.89
N LEU A 197 12.00 5.52 11.85
CA LEU A 197 12.77 4.68 10.92
C LEU A 197 12.54 3.20 11.23
N LEU A 198 12.49 2.38 10.19
CA LEU A 198 12.47 0.93 10.31
C LEU A 198 13.90 0.43 10.57
N ASN A 199 14.34 0.54 11.83
CA ASN A 199 15.70 0.17 12.23
C ASN A 199 15.75 -1.25 12.81
N TYR A 200 15.46 -2.22 11.96
CA TYR A 200 15.51 -3.64 12.29
C TYR A 200 16.26 -4.41 11.20
N THR A 201 16.99 -5.45 11.59
CA THR A 201 17.28 -6.57 10.70
C THR A 201 16.00 -7.37 10.42
N GLU A 202 16.01 -8.22 9.39
CA GLU A 202 14.84 -9.07 9.09
C GLU A 202 14.44 -9.95 10.30
N ASP A 203 15.43 -10.52 11.00
CA ASP A 203 15.18 -11.38 12.17
C ASP A 203 14.60 -10.60 13.34
N GLU A 204 15.17 -9.45 13.69
CA GLU A 204 14.63 -8.59 14.75
C GLU A 204 13.23 -8.10 14.41
N PHE A 205 12.96 -7.85 13.14
CA PHE A 205 11.63 -7.47 12.67
C PHE A 205 10.63 -8.62 12.80
N ARG A 206 11.02 -9.85 12.48
CA ARG A 206 10.17 -11.04 12.71
C ARG A 206 9.84 -11.22 14.19
N GLU A 207 10.82 -11.04 15.08
CA GLU A 207 10.61 -11.07 16.53
C GLU A 207 9.68 -9.96 17.00
N TYR A 208 9.86 -8.74 16.49
CA TYR A 208 8.97 -7.61 16.72
C TYR A 208 7.51 -7.96 16.36
N ILE A 209 7.27 -8.45 15.15
CA ILE A 209 5.92 -8.82 14.69
C ILE A 209 5.31 -9.92 15.56
N GLU A 210 6.07 -10.95 15.93
CA GLU A 210 5.59 -12.03 16.81
C GLU A 210 5.21 -11.51 18.20
N ARG A 211 5.99 -10.57 18.76
CA ARG A 211 5.66 -9.94 20.04
C ARG A 211 4.38 -9.14 19.96
N GLU A 212 4.25 -8.25 18.97
CA GLU A 212 3.04 -7.43 18.80
C GLU A 212 1.81 -8.29 18.54
N LEU A 213 1.95 -9.39 17.78
CA LEU A 213 0.85 -10.31 17.50
C LEU A 213 0.33 -10.99 18.77
N LYS A 214 1.22 -11.35 19.71
CA LYS A 214 0.83 -11.86 21.03
C LYS A 214 0.08 -10.80 21.83
N ILE A 215 0.58 -9.56 21.87
CA ILE A 215 -0.06 -8.46 22.60
C ILE A 215 -1.48 -8.22 22.08
N VAL A 216 -1.65 -8.05 20.76
CA VAL A 216 -2.96 -7.79 20.16
C VAL A 216 -3.91 -8.95 20.38
N SER A 217 -3.43 -10.20 20.32
CA SER A 217 -4.27 -11.38 20.57
C SER A 217 -4.75 -11.48 22.02
N MET A 218 -3.98 -10.99 22.99
CA MET A 218 -4.39 -10.93 24.41
C MET A 218 -5.42 -9.84 24.70
N LEU A 219 -5.52 -8.81 23.85
CA LEU A 219 -6.51 -7.73 24.00
C LEU A 219 -7.90 -8.10 23.46
N GLU A 220 -8.04 -9.28 22.86
CA GLU A 220 -9.31 -9.83 22.35
C GLU A 220 -9.97 -10.83 23.33
N GLU A 221 -9.26 -11.24 24.39
CA GLU A 221 -9.74 -12.13 25.48
C GLU A 221 -10.36 -11.32 26.63
#